data_AF-A0A0N4XKV6-F1
#
_entry.id   AF-A0A0N4XKV6-F1
#
_cell.length_a   1.000
_cell.length_b   1.000
_cell.length_c   1.000
_cell.angle_alpha   90.00
_cell.angle_beta   90.00
_cell.angle_gamma   90.00
#
_symmetry.space_group_name_H-M   'P 1'
#
loop_
_entity.id
_entity.type
_entity.pdbx_description
1 polymer ?
#
loop_
_entity_poly.entity_id
_entity_poly.type
_entity_poly.pdbx_seq_one_letter_code
_entity_poly.pdbx_strand_id
1 'polypeptide(L)'
;MNFSILLVLCIALLVDADDLSNQQQCWFRCTASCLDQQKGSIDECLTSCKRYDNSQLCEDPPCWDHCKDMRPRRPVGPSKGFRVEQQNLSSTVVFDAVPGASLYVVQWKLANAIAFNDQQFEVVSYALKY
;
A
#
# COMPACT_ATOMS: atom_id res chain seq x y z
N MET A 1 -5.27 -12.34 -44.43
CA MET A 1 -5.70 -11.38 -43.39
C MET A 1 -6.30 -12.16 -42.23
N ASN A 2 -5.57 -12.33 -41.13
CA ASN A 2 -6.08 -12.87 -39.87
C ASN A 2 -5.32 -12.16 -38.75
N PHE A 3 -5.77 -10.95 -38.40
CA PHE A 3 -5.19 -10.11 -37.35
C PHE A 3 -6.04 -10.13 -36.06
N SER A 4 -6.83 -11.19 -35.83
CA SER A 4 -7.84 -11.21 -34.77
C SER A 4 -7.51 -12.04 -33.53
N ILE A 5 -6.29 -12.59 -33.39
CA ILE A 5 -5.93 -13.44 -32.24
C ILE A 5 -4.93 -12.76 -31.28
N LEU A 6 -4.34 -11.62 -31.66
CA LEU A 6 -3.27 -10.95 -30.88
C LEU A 6 -3.77 -9.95 -29.81
N LEU A 7 -5.08 -9.87 -29.55
CA LEU A 7 -5.66 -8.82 -28.68
C LEU A 7 -6.15 -9.31 -27.31
N VAL A 8 -5.91 -10.59 -26.95
CA VAL A 8 -6.40 -11.16 -25.67
C VAL A 8 -5.31 -11.26 -24.59
N LEU A 9 -4.03 -11.03 -24.92
CA LEU A 9 -2.91 -11.19 -23.96
C LEU A 9 -2.44 -9.90 -23.26
N CYS A 10 -3.03 -8.73 -23.57
CA CYS A 10 -2.61 -7.45 -22.96
C CYS A 10 -3.42 -6.99 -21.74
N ILE A 11 -4.43 -7.75 -21.29
CA ILE A 11 -5.33 -7.31 -20.20
C ILE A 11 -4.78 -7.69 -18.79
N ALA A 12 -3.70 -8.46 -18.70
CA ALA A 12 -3.21 -8.99 -17.42
C ALA A 12 -2.20 -8.10 -16.65
N LEU A 13 -1.97 -6.85 -17.06
CA LEU A 13 -0.97 -5.98 -16.40
C LEU A 13 -1.56 -4.79 -15.61
N LEU A 14 -2.88 -4.69 -15.48
CA LEU A 14 -3.48 -3.87 -14.44
C LEU A 14 -3.57 -4.73 -13.16
N VAL A 15 -2.40 -5.05 -12.60
CA VAL A 15 -2.33 -5.56 -11.23
C VAL A 15 -2.45 -4.34 -10.34
N ASP A 16 -3.68 -3.95 -9.99
CA ASP A 16 -3.90 -3.27 -8.71
C ASP A 16 -3.55 -4.32 -7.65
N ALA A 17 -2.28 -4.40 -7.28
CA ALA A 17 -1.81 -5.24 -6.18
C ALA A 17 -2.29 -4.60 -4.88
N ASP A 18 -3.59 -4.73 -4.60
CA ASP A 18 -4.18 -4.48 -3.29
C ASP A 18 -4.41 -5.82 -2.59
N ASP A 19 -3.34 -6.62 -2.51
CA ASP A 19 -3.33 -7.92 -1.83
C ASP A 19 -3.27 -7.76 -0.29
N LEU A 20 -3.37 -6.53 0.22
CA LEU A 20 -3.54 -6.25 1.63
C LEU A 20 -4.96 -6.63 2.07
N SER A 21 -5.06 -7.33 3.20
CA SER A 21 -6.35 -7.58 3.83
C SER A 21 -7.02 -6.28 4.28
N ASN A 22 -8.35 -6.27 4.38
CA ASN A 22 -9.11 -5.09 4.82
C ASN A 22 -8.61 -4.54 6.17
N GLN A 23 -8.26 -5.41 7.13
CA GLN A 23 -7.73 -4.97 8.41
C GLN A 23 -6.36 -4.29 8.28
N GLN A 24 -5.48 -4.78 7.41
CA GLN A 24 -4.18 -4.15 7.18
C GLN A 24 -4.31 -2.82 6.44
N GLN A 25 -5.20 -2.74 5.46
CA GLN A 25 -5.53 -1.46 4.82
C GLN A 25 -5.99 -0.44 5.87
N CYS A 26 -6.83 -0.86 6.81
CA CYS A 26 -7.28 0.00 7.91
C CYS A 26 -6.17 0.37 8.89
N TRP A 27 -5.29 -0.56 9.24
CA TRP A 27 -4.12 -0.32 10.06
C TRP A 27 -3.21 0.75 9.44
N PHE A 28 -2.83 0.59 8.18
CA PHE A 28 -1.98 1.55 7.49
C PHE A 28 -2.66 2.89 7.22
N ARG A 29 -3.97 2.92 6.97
CA ARG A 29 -4.73 4.17 6.92
C ARG A 29 -4.68 4.93 8.24
N CYS A 30 -4.83 4.24 9.36
CA CYS A 30 -4.68 4.87 10.68
C CYS A 30 -3.27 5.40 10.87
N THR A 31 -2.25 4.60 10.54
CA THR A 31 -0.84 5.01 10.66
C THR A 31 -0.53 6.25 9.80
N ALA A 32 -1.02 6.29 8.55
CA ALA A 32 -0.87 7.45 7.68
C ALA A 32 -1.53 8.71 8.26
N SER A 33 -2.72 8.57 8.85
CA SER A 33 -3.44 9.67 9.52
C SER A 33 -2.70 10.16 10.78
N CYS A 34 -2.10 9.26 11.55
CA CYS A 34 -1.27 9.60 12.71
C CYS A 34 -0.02 10.40 12.29
N LEU A 35 0.66 9.96 11.22
CA LEU A 35 1.83 10.64 10.67
C LEU A 35 1.49 12.02 10.07
N ASP A 36 0.37 12.14 9.36
CA ASP A 36 -0.12 13.41 8.79
C ASP A 36 -0.38 14.46 9.89
N GLN A 37 -0.85 14.01 11.06
CA GLN A 37 -1.07 14.87 12.22
C GLN A 37 0.22 15.18 13.00
N GLN A 38 1.39 14.74 12.51
CA GLN A 38 2.71 14.87 13.16
C GLN A 38 2.74 14.34 14.60
N LYS A 39 1.97 13.27 14.88
CA LYS A 39 1.78 12.77 16.25
C LYS A 39 2.84 11.79 16.75
N GLY A 40 3.95 11.60 16.02
CA GLY A 40 5.01 10.71 16.48
C GLY A 40 5.86 10.13 15.35
N SER A 41 6.69 9.16 15.74
CA SER A 41 7.47 8.33 14.81
C SER A 41 6.60 7.28 14.11
N ILE A 42 7.16 6.64 13.07
CA ILE A 42 6.47 5.56 12.36
C ILE A 42 6.10 4.40 13.29
N ASP A 43 6.98 4.01 14.20
CA ASP A 43 6.77 2.91 15.13
C ASP A 43 5.67 3.21 16.17
N GLU A 44 5.62 4.46 16.65
CA GLU A 44 4.56 4.94 17.54
C GLU A 44 3.20 4.93 16.84
N CYS A 45 3.15 5.39 15.58
CA CYS A 45 1.92 5.38 14.79
C CYS A 45 1.49 3.95 14.40
N LEU A 46 2.41 3.05 14.09
CA LEU A 46 2.11 1.63 13.84
C LEU A 46 1.55 0.96 15.10
N THR A 47 2.17 1.20 16.25
CA THR A 47 1.76 0.63 17.54
C THR A 47 0.39 1.16 17.97
N SER A 48 0.19 2.48 17.97
CA SER A 48 -1.07 3.10 18.40
C SER A 48 -2.27 2.72 17.50
N CYS A 49 -2.01 2.42 16.22
CA CYS A 49 -3.02 2.00 15.26
C CYS A 49 -3.26 0.49 15.22
N LYS A 50 -2.53 -0.33 16.00
CA LYS A 50 -2.59 -1.81 15.90
C LYS A 50 -4.00 -2.38 16.07
N ARG A 51 -4.90 -1.68 16.78
CA ARG A 51 -6.31 -2.07 16.93
C ARG A 51 -7.06 -2.30 15.62
N TYR A 52 -6.63 -1.62 14.54
CA TYR A 52 -7.26 -1.70 13.23
C TYR A 52 -6.82 -2.93 12.43
N ASP A 53 -5.69 -3.55 12.79
CA ASP A 53 -5.23 -4.84 12.27
C ASP A 53 -5.93 -6.01 12.99
N ASN A 54 -7.25 -5.90 13.14
CA ASN A 54 -8.09 -6.91 13.78
C ASN A 54 -9.15 -7.36 12.77
N SER A 55 -9.16 -8.65 12.42
CA SER A 55 -10.15 -9.22 11.50
C SER A 55 -11.59 -9.12 12.00
N GLN A 56 -11.79 -8.93 13.31
CA GLN A 56 -13.09 -8.72 13.95
C GLN A 56 -13.43 -7.23 14.14
N LEU A 57 -12.66 -6.31 13.54
CA LEU A 57 -12.93 -4.87 13.65
C LEU A 57 -14.33 -4.52 13.10
N CYS A 58 -14.70 -5.16 12.00
CA CYS A 58 -15.91 -4.92 11.22
C CYS A 58 -16.66 -6.24 10.96
N GLU A 59 -17.98 -6.19 10.96
CA GLU A 59 -18.86 -7.35 10.74
C GLU A 59 -19.36 -7.44 9.29
N ASP A 60 -19.32 -6.33 8.53
CA ASP A 60 -19.80 -6.25 7.16
C ASP A 60 -18.82 -5.53 6.21
N PRO A 61 -18.95 -5.72 4.88
CA PRO A 61 -18.11 -5.04 3.89
C PRO A 61 -18.12 -3.49 3.98
N PRO A 62 -19.27 -2.80 4.13
CA PRO A 62 -19.31 -1.34 4.19
C PRO A 62 -18.52 -0.73 5.37
N CYS A 63 -18.42 -1.43 6.51
CA CYS A 63 -17.63 -0.97 7.63
C CYS A 63 -16.14 -0.81 7.29
N TRP A 64 -15.59 -1.64 6.40
CA TRP A 64 -14.18 -1.59 6.00
C TRP A 64 -13.83 -0.34 5.18
N ASP A 65 -14.78 0.22 4.43
CA ASP A 65 -14.57 1.47 3.67
C ASP A 65 -14.22 2.66 4.59
N HIS A 66 -14.79 2.64 5.80
CA HIS A 66 -14.57 3.65 6.84
C HIS A 66 -13.70 3.14 7.98
N CYS A 67 -13.17 1.92 7.90
CA CYS A 67 -12.40 1.29 8.97
C CYS A 67 -13.08 1.48 10.33
N LYS A 68 -14.37 1.13 10.42
CA LYS A 68 -15.24 1.32 11.60
C LYS A 68 -15.57 2.78 11.95
N ASP A 69 -14.56 3.57 12.31
CA ASP A 69 -14.73 4.92 12.89
C ASP A 69 -13.84 5.99 12.23
N MET A 70 -13.14 5.64 11.14
CA MET A 70 -12.29 6.58 10.42
C MET A 70 -13.05 7.40 9.39
N ARG A 71 -12.49 8.58 9.07
CA ARG A 71 -12.96 9.37 7.93
C ARG A 71 -12.80 8.59 6.61
N PRO A 72 -13.66 8.87 5.61
CA PRO A 72 -13.54 8.27 4.28
C PRO A 72 -12.11 8.40 3.74
N ARG A 73 -11.68 7.41 2.94
CA ARG A 73 -10.36 7.40 2.32
C ARG A 73 -10.19 8.67 1.49
N ARG A 74 -9.15 9.45 1.78
CA ARG A 74 -8.72 10.50 0.85
C ARG A 74 -8.09 9.80 -0.35
N PRO A 75 -8.63 9.99 -1.57
CA PRO A 75 -8.00 9.41 -2.75
C PRO A 75 -6.61 10.02 -2.92
N VAL A 76 -5.61 9.14 -3.03
CA VAL A 76 -4.26 9.49 -3.48
C VAL A 76 -4.09 8.97 -4.89
N GLY A 77 -3.33 9.68 -5.72
CA GLY A 77 -3.03 9.23 -7.07
C GLY A 77 -2.19 7.95 -7.07
N PRO A 78 -2.14 7.21 -8.19
CA PRO A 78 -1.28 6.05 -8.30
C PRO A 78 0.20 6.47 -8.23
N SER A 79 1.03 5.62 -7.62
CA SER A 79 2.48 5.73 -7.67
C SER A 79 3.00 5.56 -9.11
N LYS A 80 4.04 6.32 -9.47
CA LYS A 80 4.64 6.32 -10.82
C LYS A 80 6.16 6.23 -10.74
N GLY A 81 6.83 6.08 -11.88
CA GLY A 81 8.29 6.14 -11.96
C GLY A 81 9.02 4.96 -11.31
N PHE A 82 8.31 3.84 -11.10
CA PHE A 82 8.89 2.62 -10.53
C PHE A 82 10.07 2.13 -11.36
N ARG A 83 11.20 1.98 -10.71
CA ARG A 83 12.42 1.41 -11.27
C ARG A 83 13.25 0.76 -10.17
N VAL A 84 14.10 -0.17 -10.57
CA VAL A 84 15.10 -0.76 -9.68
C VAL A 84 16.44 -0.14 -10.03
N GLU A 85 17.05 0.51 -9.05
CA GLU A 85 18.41 1.02 -9.15
C GLU A 85 19.34 0.04 -8.43
N GLN A 86 20.40 -0.39 -9.12
CA GLN A 86 21.40 -1.28 -8.54
C GLN A 86 22.66 -0.47 -8.24
N GLN A 87 23.06 -0.44 -6.97
CA GLN A 87 24.30 0.18 -6.54
C GLN A 87 25.07 -0.80 -5.66
N ASN A 88 26.24 -1.22 -6.12
CA ASN A 88 27.05 -2.28 -5.50
C ASN A 88 26.26 -3.60 -5.38
N LEU A 89 26.21 -4.19 -4.18
CA LEU A 89 25.48 -5.41 -3.84
C LEU A 89 24.04 -5.14 -3.38
N SER A 90 23.54 -3.92 -3.56
CA SER A 90 22.20 -3.52 -3.13
C SER A 90 21.30 -3.21 -4.33
N SER A 91 20.05 -3.66 -4.24
CA SER A 91 18.97 -3.31 -5.15
C SER A 91 17.99 -2.39 -4.42
N THR A 92 17.76 -1.21 -4.97
CA THR A 92 16.86 -0.21 -4.40
C THR A 92 15.66 -0.01 -5.32
N VAL A 93 14.45 -0.12 -4.78
CA VAL A 93 13.22 0.24 -5.50
C VAL A 93 13.02 1.74 -5.34
N VAL A 94 12.91 2.45 -6.47
CA VAL A 94 12.71 3.90 -6.51
C VAL A 94 11.41 4.20 -7.25
N PHE A 95 10.64 5.16 -6.75
CA PHE A 95 9.38 5.63 -7.32
C PHE A 95 9.20 7.13 -7.07
N ASP A 96 8.31 7.75 -7.83
CA ASP A 96 7.98 9.17 -7.68
C ASP A 96 7.11 9.38 -6.44
N ALA A 97 7.43 10.41 -5.67
CA ALA A 97 6.61 10.78 -4.52
C ALA A 97 5.19 11.16 -4.97
N VAL A 98 4.19 10.58 -4.31
CA VAL A 98 2.78 10.86 -4.52
C VAL A 98 2.37 12.07 -3.67
N PRO A 99 1.89 13.18 -4.29
CA PRO A 99 1.44 14.34 -3.54
C PRO A 99 0.35 13.99 -2.52
N GLY A 100 0.56 14.38 -1.25
CA GLY A 100 -0.38 14.13 -0.16
C GLY A 100 -0.30 12.73 0.47
N ALA A 101 0.66 11.90 0.07
CA ALA A 101 0.92 10.62 0.74
C ALA A 101 1.88 10.81 1.93
N SER A 102 1.45 10.38 3.11
CA SER A 102 2.26 10.41 4.35
C SER A 102 2.92 9.06 4.67
N LEU A 103 2.51 8.00 3.96
CA LEU A 103 2.95 6.62 4.16
C LEU A 103 2.94 5.88 2.82
N TYR A 104 3.94 5.03 2.60
CA TYR A 104 4.01 4.06 1.52
C TYR A 104 4.12 2.66 2.10
N VAL A 105 3.38 1.73 1.52
CA VAL A 105 3.48 0.30 1.83
C VAL A 105 3.91 -0.40 0.55
N VAL A 106 5.07 -1.06 0.60
CA VAL A 106 5.65 -1.76 -0.54
C VAL A 106 5.54 -3.25 -0.27
N GLN A 107 4.57 -3.92 -0.89
CA GLN A 107 4.49 -5.38 -0.86
C GLN A 107 5.43 -5.98 -1.90
N TRP A 108 6.04 -7.10 -1.54
CA TRP A 108 6.92 -7.84 -2.44
C TRP A 108 6.65 -9.34 -2.31
N LYS A 109 7.03 -10.08 -3.36
CA LYS A 109 6.99 -11.53 -3.37
C LYS A 109 8.16 -12.09 -4.16
N LEU A 110 8.52 -13.34 -3.89
CA LEU A 110 9.52 -14.03 -4.71
C LEU A 110 8.96 -14.31 -6.12
N ALA A 111 9.84 -14.38 -7.12
CA ALA A 111 9.44 -14.59 -8.51
C ALA A 111 8.64 -15.89 -8.72
N ASN A 112 8.91 -16.91 -7.91
CA ASN A 112 8.20 -18.20 -7.93
C ASN A 112 6.99 -18.26 -6.97
N ALA A 113 6.68 -17.17 -6.26
CA ALA A 113 5.52 -17.13 -5.38
C ALA A 113 4.23 -16.92 -6.18
N ILE A 114 3.25 -17.78 -5.91
CA ILE A 114 1.94 -17.76 -6.59
C ILE A 114 1.15 -16.49 -6.19
N ALA A 115 1.13 -16.18 -4.90
CA ALA A 115 0.44 -15.02 -4.34
C ALA A 115 1.39 -14.12 -3.54
N PHE A 116 0.97 -12.88 -3.28
CA PHE A 116 1.62 -12.05 -2.27
C PHE A 116 1.35 -12.61 -0.88
N ASN A 117 2.33 -12.44 0.01
CA ASN A 117 2.17 -12.74 1.42
C ASN A 117 1.89 -11.42 2.14
N ASP A 118 0.85 -11.40 2.96
CA ASP A 118 0.41 -10.22 3.70
C ASP A 118 1.41 -9.77 4.78
N GLN A 119 2.44 -10.56 5.06
CA GLN A 119 3.57 -10.23 5.93
C GLN A 119 4.82 -9.78 5.17
N GLN A 120 4.84 -9.89 3.83
CA GLN A 120 5.97 -9.47 2.99
C GLN A 120 5.75 -8.06 2.48
N PHE A 121 5.96 -7.09 3.37
CA PHE A 121 5.88 -5.68 3.06
C PHE A 121 6.95 -4.87 3.76
N GLU A 122 7.23 -3.70 3.21
CA GLU A 122 8.04 -2.65 3.83
C GLU A 122 7.19 -1.40 3.99
N VAL A 123 7.33 -0.71 5.12
CA VAL A 123 6.61 0.53 5.40
C VAL A 123 7.60 1.69 5.44
N VAL A 124 7.35 2.70 4.60
CA VAL A 124 8.20 3.88 4.50
C VAL A 124 7.35 5.13 4.71
N SER A 125 7.79 6.04 5.57
CA SER A 125 7.16 7.35 5.77
C SER A 125 8.03 8.45 5.16
N TYR A 126 7.38 9.46 4.57
CA TYR A 126 8.06 10.68 4.13
C TYR A 126 7.52 11.84 4.95
N ALA A 127 8.40 12.48 5.73
CA ALA A 127 8.13 13.81 6.24
C ALA A 127 8.42 14.79 5.09
N LEU A 128 7.39 15.32 4.44
CA LEU A 128 7.56 16.52 3.63
C LEU A 128 7.96 17.64 4.61
N LYS A 129 9.27 17.91 4.72
CA LYS A 129 9.77 19.15 5.30
C LYS A 129 9.34 20.27 4.35
N TYR A 130 8.22 20.92 4.66
CA TYR A 130 7.90 22.24 4.12
C TYR A 130 8.76 23.29 4.80
#